data_AF-A0A0C4FBV2-F1
#
_entry.id   AF-A0A0C4FBV2-F1
#
_cell.length_a   1.000
_cell.length_b   1.000
_cell.length_c   1.000
_cell.angle_alpha   90.00
_cell.angle_beta   90.00
_cell.angle_gamma   90.00
#
_symmetry.space_group_name_H-M   'P 1'
#
loop_
_entity.id
_entity.type
_entity.pdbx_description
1 polymer ?
#
loop_
_entity_poly.entity_id
_entity_poly.type
_entity_poly.pdbx_seq_one_letter_code
_entity_poly.pdbx_strand_id
1 'polypeptide(L)'
;MVDTRSGKDHSKNPPPTKRSRGRRGRGGRTRGILNKAQEDAIAIFKATKAAYLNAKNYKEMDLLKSYLKQVISLFRVIQKFLPWKEILTKYSDGWNPYMERKHIKVLENNKKPAKESSERDPKKPYKIPKIDQSKPAASGSKPKPYKRKPKKGENKWKETFRMAQVLMEVKDAIE
;
A
#
# COMPACT_ATOMS: atom_id res chain seq x y z
N MET A 1 74.96 -47.21 -11.26
CA MET A 1 74.66 -46.12 -12.21
C MET A 1 73.22 -45.72 -12.03
N VAL A 2 73.02 -44.41 -12.00
CA VAL A 2 71.83 -43.68 -11.60
C VAL A 2 70.82 -43.71 -12.74
N ASP A 3 69.53 -43.93 -12.46
CA ASP A 3 68.45 -43.34 -13.26
C ASP A 3 67.14 -43.30 -12.47
N THR A 4 66.91 -42.16 -11.83
CA THR A 4 65.63 -41.72 -11.29
C THR A 4 64.78 -41.11 -12.41
N ARG A 5 63.77 -41.82 -12.92
CA ARG A 5 62.69 -41.22 -13.72
C ARG A 5 61.38 -41.21 -12.93
N SER A 6 61.25 -40.17 -12.13
CA SER A 6 59.98 -39.70 -11.55
C SER A 6 59.10 -39.15 -12.67
N GLY A 7 58.35 -40.02 -13.34
CA GLY A 7 57.24 -39.65 -14.21
C GLY A 7 56.02 -39.29 -13.37
N LYS A 8 55.94 -38.04 -12.93
CA LYS A 8 54.74 -37.52 -12.25
C LYS A 8 53.68 -37.24 -13.31
N ASP A 9 52.75 -38.18 -13.46
CA ASP A 9 51.59 -38.04 -14.33
C ASP A 9 50.69 -36.90 -13.83
N HIS A 10 50.93 -35.69 -14.32
CA HIS A 10 49.98 -34.59 -14.26
C HIS A 10 48.95 -34.76 -15.39
N SER A 11 48.22 -35.86 -15.33
CA SER A 11 46.99 -36.08 -16.08
C SER A 11 45.91 -35.13 -15.54
N LYS A 12 45.93 -33.90 -16.07
CA LYS A 12 44.76 -33.09 -16.43
C LYS A 12 43.50 -33.40 -15.61
N ASN A 13 43.39 -32.79 -14.43
CA ASN A 13 42.06 -32.53 -13.88
C ASN A 13 41.27 -31.74 -14.95
N PRO A 14 40.14 -32.25 -15.47
CA PRO A 14 39.32 -31.45 -16.37
C PRO A 14 38.91 -30.17 -15.64
N PRO A 15 38.82 -29.01 -16.32
CA PRO A 15 38.28 -27.82 -15.70
C PRO A 15 36.87 -28.16 -15.17
N PRO A 16 36.44 -27.63 -14.02
CA PRO A 16 35.11 -27.90 -13.51
C PRO A 16 34.12 -27.52 -14.59
N THR A 17 33.47 -28.54 -15.16
CA THR A 17 32.37 -28.36 -16.10
C THR A 17 31.41 -27.43 -15.39
N LYS A 18 31.08 -26.29 -16.02
CA LYS A 18 30.08 -25.37 -15.52
C LYS A 18 28.87 -26.19 -15.11
N ARG A 19 28.73 -26.47 -13.80
CA ARG A 19 27.49 -26.88 -13.18
C ARG A 19 26.59 -25.72 -13.52
N SER A 20 25.82 -25.89 -14.59
CA SER A 20 24.62 -25.13 -14.81
C SER A 20 23.89 -25.28 -13.48
N ARG A 21 23.94 -24.22 -12.66
CA ARG A 21 22.94 -24.05 -11.62
C ARG A 21 21.66 -24.13 -12.41
N GLY A 22 21.02 -25.30 -12.32
CA GLY A 22 19.73 -25.59 -12.90
C GLY A 22 18.87 -24.42 -12.50
N ARG A 23 18.72 -23.51 -13.45
CA ARG A 23 17.86 -22.37 -13.37
C ARG A 23 16.51 -23.05 -13.29
N ARG A 24 16.02 -23.22 -12.05
CA ARG A 24 14.73 -23.86 -11.74
C ARG A 24 13.81 -23.48 -12.87
N GLY A 25 13.46 -24.49 -13.67
CA GLY A 25 12.76 -24.32 -14.94
C GLY A 25 11.67 -23.31 -14.70
N ARG A 26 11.83 -22.13 -15.30
CA ARG A 26 10.78 -21.14 -15.39
C ARG A 26 9.70 -21.89 -16.13
N GLY A 27 8.69 -22.35 -15.39
CA GLY A 27 7.64 -23.24 -15.87
C GLY A 27 7.26 -22.81 -17.27
N GLY A 28 7.37 -23.76 -18.20
CA GLY A 28 7.05 -23.56 -19.60
C GLY A 28 5.74 -22.79 -19.66
N ARG A 29 5.79 -21.60 -20.26
CA ARG A 29 4.60 -20.86 -20.63
C ARG A 29 3.92 -21.65 -21.72
N THR A 30 3.13 -22.64 -21.34
CA THR A 30 1.97 -22.99 -22.12
C THR A 30 1.07 -21.75 -22.06
N ARG A 31 0.95 -21.03 -23.18
CA ARG A 31 -0.25 -20.25 -23.49
C ARG A 31 -1.41 -21.25 -23.68
N GLY A 32 -1.64 -22.04 -22.65
CA GLY A 32 -2.57 -23.15 -22.62
C GLY A 32 -3.85 -22.63 -22.03
N ILE A 33 -4.94 -23.03 -22.67
CA ILE A 33 -6.30 -22.95 -22.14
C ILE A 33 -6.26 -23.30 -20.65
N LEU A 34 -6.80 -22.43 -19.80
CA LEU A 34 -6.88 -22.66 -18.37
C LEU A 34 -7.71 -23.93 -18.15
N ASN A 35 -7.26 -24.81 -17.26
CA ASN A 35 -8.10 -25.95 -16.89
C ASN A 35 -9.28 -25.48 -16.02
N LYS A 36 -10.31 -26.32 -15.91
CA LYS A 36 -11.53 -25.98 -15.18
C LYS A 36 -11.27 -25.51 -13.74
N ALA A 37 -10.36 -26.17 -13.04
CA ALA A 37 -9.98 -25.80 -11.67
C ALA A 37 -9.30 -24.43 -11.58
N GLN A 38 -8.49 -24.06 -12.58
CA GLN A 38 -7.86 -22.74 -12.66
C GLN A 38 -8.89 -21.64 -12.97
N GLU A 39 -9.85 -21.92 -13.85
CA GLU A 39 -10.96 -21.02 -14.14
C GLU A 39 -11.83 -20.79 -12.89
N ASP A 40 -12.16 -21.88 -12.18
CA ASP A 40 -12.94 -21.80 -10.94
C ASP A 40 -12.17 -21.02 -9.85
N ALA A 41 -10.85 -21.21 -9.74
CA ALA A 41 -10.04 -20.40 -8.82
C ALA A 41 -10.09 -18.89 -9.16
N ILE A 42 -10.11 -18.54 -10.45
CA ILE A 42 -10.26 -17.14 -10.89
C ILE A 42 -11.67 -16.63 -10.61
N ALA A 43 -12.69 -17.45 -10.83
CA ALA A 43 -14.08 -17.11 -10.52
C ALA A 43 -14.28 -16.84 -9.02
N ILE A 44 -13.75 -17.72 -8.17
CA ILE A 44 -13.74 -17.55 -6.71
C ILE A 44 -13.00 -16.26 -6.35
N PHE A 45 -11.81 -16.01 -6.92
CA PHE A 45 -11.08 -14.77 -6.68
C PHE A 45 -11.89 -13.51 -7.03
N LYS A 46 -12.58 -13.48 -8.17
CA LYS A 46 -13.46 -12.36 -8.56
C LYS A 46 -14.60 -12.17 -7.58
N ALA A 47 -15.27 -13.27 -7.18
CA ALA A 47 -16.35 -13.24 -6.21
C ALA A 47 -15.88 -12.73 -4.83
N THR A 48 -14.74 -13.21 -4.34
CA THR A 48 -14.17 -12.75 -3.06
C THR A 48 -13.71 -11.30 -3.12
N LYS A 49 -13.17 -10.83 -4.27
CA LYS A 49 -12.87 -9.39 -4.49
C LYS A 49 -14.16 -8.56 -4.38
N ALA A 50 -15.26 -8.99 -5.00
CA ALA A 50 -16.54 -8.30 -4.90
C ALA A 50 -17.06 -8.26 -3.46
N ALA A 51 -17.01 -9.39 -2.74
CA ALA A 51 -17.39 -9.45 -1.33
C ALA A 51 -16.54 -8.52 -0.44
N TYR A 52 -15.23 -8.44 -0.69
CA TYR A 52 -14.33 -7.48 -0.02
C TYR A 52 -14.76 -6.02 -0.26
N LEU A 53 -15.06 -5.66 -1.50
CA LEU A 53 -15.49 -4.29 -1.84
C LEU A 53 -16.84 -3.95 -1.21
N ASN A 54 -17.76 -4.91 -1.15
CA ASN A 54 -19.04 -4.75 -0.47
C ASN A 54 -18.85 -4.54 1.04
N ALA A 55 -18.07 -5.39 1.72
CA ALA A 55 -17.77 -5.24 3.14
C ALA A 55 -17.11 -3.89 3.47
N LYS A 56 -16.30 -3.36 2.54
CA LYS A 56 -15.70 -2.03 2.65
C LYS A 56 -16.75 -0.92 2.66
N ASN A 57 -17.79 -1.04 1.83
CA ASN A 57 -18.89 -0.07 1.76
C ASN A 57 -19.74 -0.08 3.04
N TYR A 58 -19.99 -1.26 3.62
CA TYR A 58 -20.73 -1.41 4.88
C TYR A 58 -19.88 -1.23 6.16
N LYS A 59 -18.59 -0.90 6.02
CA LYS A 59 -17.64 -0.66 7.13
C LYS A 59 -17.50 -1.85 8.11
N GLU A 60 -17.77 -3.07 7.64
CA GLU A 60 -17.67 -4.32 8.41
C GLU A 60 -16.21 -4.80 8.48
N MET A 61 -15.49 -4.35 9.52
CA MET A 61 -14.03 -4.51 9.60
C MET A 61 -13.57 -5.96 9.73
N ASP A 62 -14.30 -6.80 10.45
CA ASP A 62 -13.91 -8.19 10.69
C ASP A 62 -14.04 -9.03 9.41
N LEU A 63 -15.16 -8.86 8.70
CA LEU A 63 -15.39 -9.45 7.39
C LEU A 63 -14.39 -8.93 6.34
N LEU A 64 -14.12 -7.62 6.33
CA LEU A 64 -13.13 -7.01 5.45
C LEU A 64 -11.74 -7.63 5.62
N LYS A 65 -11.29 -7.83 6.87
CA LYS A 65 -10.01 -8.49 7.19
C LYS A 65 -9.99 -9.96 6.73
N SER A 66 -11.09 -10.69 6.94
CA SER A 66 -11.23 -12.09 6.52
C SER A 66 -11.16 -12.23 5.00
N TYR A 67 -11.99 -11.47 4.28
CA TYR A 67 -12.00 -11.48 2.82
C TYR A 67 -10.65 -11.06 2.23
N LEU A 68 -9.97 -10.06 2.81
CA LEU A 68 -8.64 -9.69 2.30
C LEU A 68 -7.63 -10.84 2.43
N LYS A 69 -7.65 -11.58 3.54
CA LYS A 69 -6.78 -12.77 3.70
C LYS A 69 -7.10 -13.84 2.67
N GLN A 70 -8.38 -14.08 2.40
CA GLN A 70 -8.83 -15.04 1.39
C GLN A 70 -8.37 -14.63 -0.02
N VAL A 71 -8.65 -13.38 -0.42
CA VAL A 71 -8.22 -12.83 -1.72
C VAL A 71 -6.71 -12.95 -1.91
N ILE A 72 -5.90 -12.60 -0.90
CA ILE A 72 -4.44 -12.70 -1.01
C ILE A 72 -3.99 -14.15 -1.19
N SER A 73 -4.64 -15.09 -0.50
CA SER A 73 -4.33 -16.52 -0.62
C SER A 73 -4.67 -17.04 -2.02
N LEU A 74 -5.86 -16.71 -2.53
CA LEU A 74 -6.27 -17.01 -3.91
C LEU A 74 -5.34 -16.38 -4.94
N PHE A 75 -4.95 -15.12 -4.74
CA PHE A 75 -4.03 -14.43 -5.65
C PHE A 75 -2.68 -15.15 -5.73
N ARG A 76 -2.15 -15.68 -4.62
CA ARG A 76 -0.92 -16.49 -4.62
C ARG A 76 -1.09 -17.81 -5.38
N VAL A 77 -2.27 -18.43 -5.29
CA VAL A 77 -2.59 -19.65 -6.06
C VAL A 77 -2.59 -19.33 -7.55
N ILE A 78 -3.29 -18.26 -7.96
CA ILE A 78 -3.38 -17.83 -9.36
C ILE A 78 -2.01 -17.45 -9.94
N GLN A 79 -1.14 -16.82 -9.15
CA GLN A 79 0.23 -16.50 -9.54
C GLN A 79 1.09 -17.70 -9.93
N LYS A 80 0.77 -18.91 -9.47
CA LYS A 80 1.52 -20.11 -9.84
C LYS A 80 1.39 -20.44 -11.32
N PHE A 81 0.27 -20.05 -11.94
CA PHE A 81 -0.05 -20.39 -13.33
C PHE A 81 -0.35 -19.18 -14.23
N LEU A 82 -0.54 -17.98 -13.68
CA LEU A 82 -0.69 -16.75 -14.45
C LEU A 82 0.36 -15.68 -14.10
N PRO A 83 0.91 -14.95 -15.08
CA PRO A 83 1.80 -13.84 -14.82
C PRO A 83 1.10 -12.72 -14.05
N TRP A 84 1.81 -12.12 -13.09
CA TRP A 84 1.31 -11.00 -12.28
C TRP A 84 0.61 -9.90 -13.11
N LYS A 85 1.24 -9.48 -14.21
CA LYS A 85 0.72 -8.42 -15.09
C LYS A 85 -0.66 -8.78 -15.65
N GLU A 86 -0.86 -10.03 -16.05
CA GLU A 86 -2.12 -10.51 -16.61
C GLU A 86 -3.22 -10.55 -15.54
N ILE A 87 -2.90 -10.97 -14.33
CA ILE A 87 -3.88 -11.02 -13.23
C ILE A 87 -4.39 -9.62 -12.90
N LEU A 88 -3.49 -8.63 -12.85
CA LEU A 88 -3.86 -7.25 -12.58
C LEU A 88 -4.70 -6.64 -13.69
N THR A 89 -4.32 -6.80 -14.95
CA THR A 89 -5.01 -6.14 -16.06
C THR A 89 -6.32 -6.83 -16.45
N LYS A 90 -6.38 -8.16 -16.43
CA LYS A 90 -7.54 -8.92 -16.93
C LYS A 90 -8.58 -9.23 -15.85
N TYR A 91 -8.15 -9.45 -14.61
CA TYR A 91 -9.01 -9.99 -13.56
C TYR A 91 -9.16 -9.07 -12.34
N SER A 92 -8.26 -8.11 -12.18
CA SER A 92 -8.25 -7.23 -11.00
C SER A 92 -8.49 -5.76 -11.33
N ASP A 93 -8.56 -5.34 -12.60
CA ASP A 93 -8.75 -3.94 -13.00
C ASP A 93 -7.69 -2.99 -12.39
N GLY A 94 -6.44 -3.46 -12.32
CA GLY A 94 -5.36 -2.75 -11.65
C GLY A 94 -5.40 -2.78 -10.12
N TRP A 95 -6.40 -3.42 -9.51
CA TRP A 95 -6.49 -3.57 -8.07
C TRP A 95 -5.44 -4.54 -7.51
N ASN A 96 -4.68 -4.08 -6.52
CA ASN A 96 -3.62 -4.87 -5.89
C ASN A 96 -4.00 -5.28 -4.45
N PRO A 97 -4.29 -6.58 -4.19
CA PRO A 97 -4.67 -7.07 -2.87
C PRO A 97 -3.63 -6.80 -1.78
N TYR A 98 -2.34 -6.69 -2.11
CA TYR A 98 -1.30 -6.45 -1.12
C TYR A 98 -1.28 -5.01 -0.62
N MET A 99 -1.72 -4.05 -1.45
CA MET A 99 -1.78 -2.64 -1.06
C MET A 99 -2.94 -2.37 -0.09
N GLU A 100 -4.03 -3.13 -0.21
CA GLU A 100 -5.19 -3.03 0.68
C GLU A 100 -4.87 -3.35 2.15
N ARG A 101 -3.80 -4.10 2.43
CA ARG A 101 -3.33 -4.29 3.83
C ARG A 101 -3.01 -2.96 4.52
N LYS A 102 -2.46 -2.00 3.77
CA LYS A 102 -2.19 -0.66 4.29
C LYS A 102 -3.49 0.10 4.53
N HIS A 103 -4.45 -0.01 3.61
CA HIS A 103 -5.76 0.62 3.75
C HIS A 103 -6.52 0.12 4.98
N ILE A 104 -6.55 -1.21 5.23
CA ILE A 104 -7.19 -1.76 6.43
C ILE A 104 -6.51 -1.24 7.71
N LYS A 105 -5.18 -1.18 7.77
CA LYS A 105 -4.46 -0.62 8.93
C LYS A 105 -4.82 0.84 9.20
N VAL A 106 -4.95 1.64 8.14
CA VAL A 106 -5.38 3.04 8.26
C VAL A 106 -6.83 3.12 8.77
N LEU A 107 -7.74 2.32 8.22
CA LEU A 107 -9.14 2.26 8.67
C LEU A 107 -9.27 1.85 10.14
N GLU A 108 -8.49 0.88 10.59
CA GLU A 108 -8.47 0.42 11.98
C GLU A 108 -7.94 1.49 12.94
N ASN A 109 -6.90 2.22 12.54
CA ASN A 109 -6.36 3.31 13.35
C ASN A 109 -7.30 4.51 13.46
N ASN A 110 -8.09 4.79 12.41
CA ASN A 110 -9.09 5.86 12.43
C ASN A 110 -10.34 5.50 13.26
N LYS A 111 -10.68 4.19 13.38
CA LYS A 111 -11.79 3.71 14.22
C LYS A 111 -11.43 3.63 15.70
N LYS A 112 -10.14 3.40 16.03
CA LYS A 112 -9.72 3.58 17.42
C LYS A 112 -10.08 5.02 17.78
N PRO A 113 -10.85 5.27 18.86
CA PRO A 113 -11.01 6.63 19.33
C PRO A 113 -9.59 7.16 19.43
N ALA A 114 -9.31 8.27 18.72
CA ALA A 114 -8.07 9.00 18.94
C ALA A 114 -8.01 9.12 20.45
N LYS A 115 -7.07 8.41 21.10
CA LYS A 115 -6.97 8.38 22.56
C LYS A 115 -7.28 9.80 22.97
N GLU A 116 -8.39 10.03 23.67
CA GLU A 116 -8.61 11.30 24.33
C GLU A 116 -7.27 11.56 24.97
N SER A 117 -6.54 12.54 24.45
CA SER A 117 -5.20 12.80 24.94
C SER A 117 -5.50 13.21 26.35
N SER A 118 -5.32 12.25 27.27
CA SER A 118 -5.59 12.32 28.69
C SER A 118 -5.44 13.77 29.07
N GLU A 119 -6.59 14.38 29.40
CA GLU A 119 -6.75 15.73 29.91
C GLU A 119 -5.38 16.37 30.09
N ARG A 120 -4.91 17.12 29.07
CA ARG A 120 -3.60 17.76 29.16
C ARG A 120 -3.68 18.60 30.41
N ASP A 121 -2.99 18.18 31.48
CA ASP A 121 -2.79 18.99 32.67
C ASP A 121 -2.56 20.41 32.17
N PRO A 122 -3.41 21.39 32.52
CA PRO A 122 -3.25 22.74 32.01
C PRO A 122 -1.84 23.16 32.38
N LYS A 123 -0.95 23.20 31.37
CA LYS A 123 0.42 23.65 31.52
C LYS A 123 0.33 24.96 32.29
N LYS A 124 0.96 24.99 33.46
CA LYS A 124 1.02 26.16 34.34
C LYS A 124 1.14 27.41 33.47
N PRO A 125 0.31 28.45 33.66
CA PRO A 125 0.44 29.67 32.89
C PRO A 125 1.84 30.21 33.19
N TYR A 126 2.75 30.10 32.22
CA TYR A 126 4.02 30.79 32.31
C TYR A 126 3.66 32.28 32.37
N LYS A 127 4.17 32.97 33.39
CA LYS A 127 3.99 34.42 33.52
C LYS A 127 4.61 35.05 32.28
N ILE A 128 3.77 35.50 31.36
CA ILE A 128 4.19 36.36 30.25
C ILE A 128 4.68 37.65 30.92
N PRO A 129 5.97 38.02 30.78
CA PRO A 129 6.43 39.29 31.29
C PRO A 129 5.60 40.39 30.64
N LYS A 130 4.94 41.22 31.46
CA LYS A 130 4.25 42.41 30.95
C LYS A 130 5.32 43.28 30.27
N ILE A 131 5.15 43.49 28.97
CA ILE A 131 5.93 44.50 28.25
C ILE A 131 5.41 45.84 28.76
N ASP A 132 6.24 46.56 29.52
CA ASP A 132 5.97 47.93 29.92
C ASP A 132 5.86 48.80 28.67
N GLN A 133 4.65 49.32 28.41
CA GLN A 133 4.34 50.22 27.30
C GLN A 133 4.93 51.64 27.49
N SER A 134 5.79 51.84 28.49
CA SER A 134 6.40 53.13 28.83
C SER A 134 7.73 53.41 28.10
N LYS A 135 8.23 52.49 27.27
CA LYS A 135 9.42 52.74 26.44
C LYS A 135 8.99 53.14 25.02
N PRO A 136 9.33 54.34 24.53
CA PRO A 136 9.07 54.70 23.14
C PRO A 136 9.88 53.81 22.21
N ALA A 137 9.21 53.24 21.21
CA ALA A 137 9.81 52.41 20.18
C ALA A 137 10.86 53.22 19.40
N ALA A 138 12.11 52.80 19.48
CA ALA A 138 13.14 53.24 18.55
C ALA A 138 12.69 52.88 17.11
N SER A 139 12.64 53.91 16.28
CA SER A 139 12.41 53.85 14.83
C SER A 139 13.22 52.74 14.18
N GLY A 140 12.54 51.71 13.70
CA GLY A 140 13.15 50.56 13.03
C GLY A 140 12.12 49.75 12.24
N SER A 141 11.84 50.21 11.03
CA SER A 141 11.25 49.46 9.90
C SER A 141 10.02 48.57 10.16
N LYS A 142 8.87 48.96 9.61
CA LYS A 142 7.69 48.09 9.40
C LYS A 142 8.12 46.80 8.66
N PRO A 143 7.75 45.58 9.11
CA PRO A 143 7.91 44.41 8.27
C PRO A 143 6.90 44.51 7.11
N LYS A 144 7.41 44.49 5.87
CA LYS A 144 6.58 44.41 4.66
C LYS A 144 5.62 43.21 4.79
N PRO A 145 4.32 43.34 4.47
CA PRO A 145 3.44 42.18 4.42
C PRO A 145 3.96 41.28 3.28
N TYR A 146 4.48 40.10 3.62
CA TYR A 146 4.84 39.11 2.62
C TYR A 146 3.56 38.74 1.85
N LYS A 147 3.57 38.96 0.53
CA LYS A 147 2.50 38.49 -0.35
C LYS A 147 2.45 36.96 -0.25
N ARG A 148 1.49 36.43 0.51
CA ARG A 148 1.15 35.00 0.49
C ARG A 148 0.68 34.67 -0.93
N LYS A 149 1.45 33.84 -1.65
CA LYS A 149 1.00 33.30 -2.95
C LYS A 149 -0.29 32.50 -2.71
N PRO A 150 -1.35 32.67 -3.53
CA PRO A 150 -2.54 31.84 -3.42
C PRO A 150 -2.15 30.38 -3.72
N LYS A 151 -2.42 29.48 -2.78
CA LYS A 151 -2.20 28.05 -2.98
C LYS A 151 -3.17 27.54 -4.03
N LYS A 152 -2.68 27.39 -5.26
CA LYS A 152 -3.43 26.82 -6.39
C LYS A 152 -3.65 25.32 -6.11
N GLY A 153 -4.80 24.96 -5.53
CA GLY A 153 -5.21 23.57 -5.33
C GLY A 153 -6.04 23.26 -4.08
N GLU A 154 -6.14 24.17 -3.08
CA GLU A 154 -6.85 23.88 -1.82
C GLU A 154 -8.39 23.85 -1.93
N ASN A 155 -8.96 24.29 -3.06
CA ASN A 155 -10.41 24.43 -3.26
C ASN A 155 -11.10 23.19 -3.87
N LYS A 156 -10.42 22.40 -4.73
CA LYS A 156 -11.05 21.24 -5.41
C LYS A 156 -11.56 20.17 -4.44
N TRP A 157 -10.85 19.93 -3.33
CA TRP A 157 -11.27 18.93 -2.35
C TRP A 157 -12.47 19.41 -1.51
N LYS A 158 -12.52 20.70 -1.17
CA LYS A 158 -13.66 21.27 -0.44
C LYS A 158 -14.93 21.24 -1.28
N GLU A 159 -14.81 21.45 -2.58
CA GLU A 159 -15.94 21.43 -3.51
C GLU A 159 -16.47 20.02 -3.74
N THR A 160 -15.58 19.05 -3.98
CA THR A 160 -15.97 17.62 -4.05
C THR A 160 -16.60 17.11 -2.75
N PHE A 161 -16.12 17.58 -1.59
CA PHE A 161 -16.72 17.24 -0.29
C PHE A 161 -18.12 17.84 -0.13
N ARG A 162 -18.34 19.10 -0.52
CA ARG A 162 -19.66 19.75 -0.49
C ARG A 162 -20.66 19.04 -1.42
N MET A 163 -20.25 18.66 -2.62
CA MET A 163 -21.11 17.92 -3.55
C MET A 163 -21.51 16.55 -2.99
N ALA A 164 -20.59 15.83 -2.34
CA ALA A 164 -20.90 14.55 -1.70
C ALA A 164 -21.87 14.71 -0.53
N GLN A 165 -21.76 15.79 0.25
CA GLN A 165 -22.68 16.10 1.34
C GLN A 165 -24.09 16.41 0.83
N VAL A 166 -24.21 17.26 -0.20
CA VAL A 166 -25.52 17.58 -0.82
C VAL A 166 -26.18 16.32 -1.38
N LEU A 167 -25.42 15.41 -2.01
CA LEU A 167 -25.96 14.15 -2.53
C LEU A 167 -26.42 13.17 -1.43
N MET A 168 -25.88 13.25 -0.21
CA MET A 168 -26.41 12.49 0.93
C MET A 168 -27.68 13.12 1.48
N GLU A 169 -27.69 14.45 1.66
CA GLU A 169 -28.87 15.17 2.17
C GLU A 169 -30.08 15.04 1.23
N VAL A 170 -29.87 15.05 -0.09
CA VAL A 170 -30.94 14.81 -1.08
C VAL A 170 -31.46 13.36 -1.03
N LYS A 171 -30.62 12.39 -0.71
CA LYS A 171 -31.05 10.98 -0.59
C LYS A 171 -31.87 10.74 0.67
N ASP A 172 -31.45 11.30 1.79
CA ASP A 172 -32.15 11.15 3.08
C ASP A 172 -33.49 11.91 3.10
N ALA A 173 -33.71 12.86 2.18
CA ALA A 173 -34.97 13.62 2.06
C ALA A 173 -36.02 12.99 1.14
N ILE A 174 -35.68 11.90 0.43
CA ILE A 174 -36.58 11.19 -0.51
C ILE A 174 -37.12 9.87 0.09
N GLU A 175 -36.64 9.48 1.27
CA GLU A 175 -37.18 8.38 2.09
C GLU A 175 -38.19 8.90 3.12
#